data_AF-J5VJI9-F1
#
_entry.id   AF-J5VJI9-F1
#
_cell.length_a   1.000
_cell.length_b   1.000
_cell.length_c   1.000
_cell.angle_alpha   90.00
_cell.angle_beta   90.00
_cell.angle_gamma   90.00
#
_symmetry.space_group_name_H-M   'P 1'
#
loop_
_entity.id
_entity.type
_entity.pdbx_description
1 polymer ?
#
loop_
_entity_poly.entity_id
_entity_poly.type
_entity_poly.pdbx_seq_one_letter_code
_entity_poly.pdbx_strand_id
1 'polypeptide(L)'
;MLDAAMTHCLFMQGVQALTAELTVRFISPVCTGDKLMVCARLLGQRRGVYQLEAWLAKGQQKVARATAKFIVPSQDIALAHG
;
A
#
# COMPACT_ATOMS: atom_id res chain seq x y z
N MET A 1 7.28 2.90 3.41
CA MET A 1 7.51 2.76 1.96
C MET A 1 6.39 1.99 1.27
N LEU A 2 6.15 0.71 1.62
CA LEU A 2 5.13 -0.11 0.95
C LEU A 2 3.71 0.45 1.11
N ASP A 3 3.32 0.81 2.34
CA ASP A 3 2.03 1.45 2.62
C ASP A 3 1.85 2.75 1.81
N ALA A 4 2.79 3.69 1.94
CA ALA A 4 2.78 4.94 1.17
C ALA A 4 2.70 4.74 -0.35
N ALA A 5 3.36 3.71 -0.92
CA ALA A 5 3.26 3.41 -2.34
C ALA A 5 1.85 2.93 -2.74
N MET A 6 1.20 2.15 -1.89
CA MET A 6 -0.19 1.71 -2.09
C MET A 6 -1.17 2.87 -1.91
N THR A 7 -1.00 3.70 -0.89
CA THR A 7 -1.78 4.93 -0.70
C THR A 7 -1.64 5.87 -1.89
N HIS A 8 -0.42 6.08 -2.40
CA HIS A 8 -0.18 6.87 -3.60
C HIS A 8 -0.81 6.24 -4.84
N CYS A 9 -0.78 4.91 -4.98
CA CYS A 9 -1.46 4.19 -6.06
C CYS A 9 -2.97 4.45 -6.05
N LEU A 10 -3.60 4.54 -4.87
CA LEU A 10 -5.01 4.91 -4.73
C LEU A 10 -5.27 6.39 -5.03
N PHE A 11 -4.41 7.29 -4.54
CA PHE A 11 -4.53 8.72 -4.80
C PHE A 11 -4.43 9.06 -6.28
N MET A 12 -3.53 8.41 -7.03
CA MET A 12 -3.44 8.55 -8.48
C MET A 12 -4.70 8.09 -9.22
N GLN A 13 -5.56 7.32 -8.56
CA GLN A 13 -6.86 6.86 -9.07
C GLN A 13 -8.04 7.66 -8.49
N GLY A 14 -7.77 8.75 -7.74
CA GLY A 14 -8.80 9.56 -7.10
C GLY A 14 -9.48 8.89 -5.90
N VAL A 15 -8.89 7.82 -5.35
CA VAL A 15 -9.46 7.07 -4.22
C VAL A 15 -8.83 7.51 -2.91
N GLN A 16 -9.62 8.07 -2.01
CA GLN A 16 -9.23 8.35 -0.62
C GLN A 16 -9.70 7.21 0.28
N ALA A 17 -8.77 6.37 0.72
CA ALA A 17 -9.05 5.24 1.59
C ALA A 17 -7.98 5.11 2.67
N LEU A 18 -8.36 4.53 3.81
CA LEU A 18 -7.52 4.32 4.97
C LEU A 18 -7.02 2.87 5.00
N THR A 19 -5.79 2.65 5.43
CA THR A 19 -5.22 1.31 5.59
C THR A 19 -5.96 0.56 6.72
N ALA A 20 -6.66 -0.53 6.38
CA ALA A 20 -7.34 -1.39 7.35
C ALA A 20 -6.48 -2.59 7.76
N GLU A 21 -5.70 -3.13 6.82
CA GLU A 21 -4.81 -4.27 7.04
C GLU A 21 -3.57 -4.12 6.18
N LEU A 22 -2.40 -4.44 6.74
CA LEU A 22 -1.14 -4.48 6.03
C LEU A 22 -0.35 -5.73 6.45
N THR A 23 -0.18 -6.66 5.51
CA THR A 23 0.63 -7.87 5.72
C THR A 23 1.92 -7.74 4.93
N VAL A 24 3.06 -7.77 5.62
CA VAL A 24 4.39 -7.63 5.01
C VAL A 24 5.17 -8.94 5.13
N ARG A 25 5.81 -9.35 4.04
CA ARG A 25 6.81 -10.42 4.02
C ARG A 25 8.17 -9.83 3.65
N PHE A 26 9.08 -9.83 4.62
CA PHE A 26 10.49 -9.51 4.41
C PHE A 26 11.20 -10.76 3.85
N ILE A 27 11.81 -10.62 2.68
CA ILE A 27 12.44 -11.73 1.94
C ILE A 27 13.95 -11.74 2.19
N SER A 28 14.59 -10.56 2.18
CA SER A 28 16.00 -10.40 2.49
C SER A 28 16.25 -9.07 3.20
N PRO A 29 17.35 -8.94 3.97
CA PRO A 29 17.74 -7.68 4.60
C PRO A 29 17.91 -6.55 3.58
N VAL A 30 17.67 -5.33 4.03
CA VAL A 30 17.95 -4.08 3.30
C VAL A 30 19.01 -3.33 4.09
N CYS A 31 20.13 -2.99 3.43
CA CYS A 31 21.20 -2.23 4.06
C CYS A 31 20.91 -0.72 3.95
N THR A 32 21.41 0.05 4.91
CA THR A 32 21.42 1.52 4.79
C THR A 32 22.23 1.92 3.55
N GLY A 33 21.72 2.89 2.79
CA GLY A 33 22.31 3.32 1.52
C GLY A 33 21.89 2.49 0.30
N ASP A 34 21.14 1.40 0.48
CA ASP A 34 20.61 0.64 -0.66
C ASP A 34 19.63 1.51 -1.48
N LYS A 35 19.84 1.53 -2.80
CA LYS A 35 18.87 2.07 -3.75
C LYS A 35 17.84 1.00 -4.08
N LEU A 36 16.59 1.25 -3.70
CA LEU A 36 15.48 0.34 -3.93
C LEU A 36 14.42 0.96 -4.84
N MET A 37 13.85 0.15 -5.72
CA MET A 37 12.62 0.48 -6.42
C MET A 37 11.43 0.09 -5.56
N VAL A 38 10.47 0.99 -5.42
CA VAL A 38 9.20 0.76 -4.72
C VAL A 38 8.08 0.75 -5.75
N CYS A 39 7.29 -0.31 -5.75
CA CYS A 39 6.16 -0.45 -6.66
C CYS A 39 4.91 -0.83 -5.88
N ALA A 40 3.75 -0.44 -6.41
CA ALA A 40 2.45 -0.85 -5.92
C ALA A 40 1.47 -1.02 -7.09
N ARG A 41 0.44 -1.84 -6.90
CA ARG A 41 -0.69 -1.95 -7.83
C ARG A 41 -1.99 -2.28 -7.11
N LEU A 42 -3.08 -1.78 -7.67
CA LEU A 42 -4.44 -2.19 -7.31
C LEU A 42 -4.73 -3.57 -7.89
N LEU A 43 -5.15 -4.51 -7.04
CA LEU A 43 -5.57 -5.85 -7.45
C LEU A 43 -7.07 -5.92 -7.72
N GLY A 44 -7.85 -5.12 -7.00
CA GLY A 44 -9.29 -5.02 -7.20
C GLY A 44 -10.00 -4.34 -6.03
N GLN A 45 -11.32 -4.25 -6.15
CA GLN A 45 -12.18 -3.63 -5.15
C GLN A 45 -13.44 -4.47 -4.94
N ARG A 46 -13.89 -4.57 -3.68
CA ARG A 46 -15.18 -5.17 -3.34
C ARG A 46 -15.77 -4.49 -2.10
N ARG A 47 -17.01 -4.01 -2.20
CA ARG A 47 -17.79 -3.42 -1.07
C ARG A 47 -17.01 -2.35 -0.30
N GLY A 48 -16.41 -1.39 -1.00
CA GLY A 48 -15.63 -0.30 -0.38
C GLY A 48 -14.24 -0.71 0.14
N VAL A 49 -13.85 -1.98 -0.01
CA VAL A 49 -12.52 -2.48 0.33
C VAL A 49 -11.68 -2.60 -0.95
N TYR A 50 -10.55 -1.91 -0.97
CA TYR A 50 -9.55 -1.96 -2.04
C TYR A 50 -8.42 -2.90 -1.63
N GLN A 51 -8.10 -3.87 -2.49
CA GLN A 51 -7.00 -4.80 -2.28
C GLN A 51 -5.80 -4.36 -3.11
N LEU A 52 -4.66 -4.18 -2.46
CA LEU A 52 -3.42 -3.75 -3.09
C LEU A 52 -2.29 -4.72 -2.77
N GLU A 53 -1.31 -4.74 -3.65
CA GLU A 53 0.02 -5.27 -3.34
C GLU A 53 1.09 -4.23 -3.62
N ALA A 54 2.21 -4.36 -2.92
CA ALA A 54 3.41 -3.59 -3.14
C ALA A 54 4.67 -4.45 -2.94
N TRP A 55 5.78 -4.01 -3.52
CA TRP A 55 7.08 -4.66 -3.33
C TRP A 55 8.23 -3.67 -3.35
N LEU A 56 9.31 -4.07 -2.67
CA LEU A 56 10.62 -3.45 -2.77
C LEU A 56 11.50 -4.34 -3.65
N ALA A 57 12.22 -3.73 -4.59
CA ALA A 57 13.17 -4.43 -5.44
C ALA A 57 14.57 -3.78 -5.39
N LYS A 58 15.60 -4.61 -5.23
CA LYS A 58 17.01 -4.25 -5.40
C LYS A 58 17.45 -4.80 -6.76
N GLY A 59 17.44 -3.95 -7.79
CA GLY A 59 17.53 -4.41 -9.17
C GLY A 59 16.35 -5.30 -9.55
N GLN A 60 16.63 -6.54 -9.98
CA GLN A 60 15.59 -7.52 -10.35
C GLN A 60 15.07 -8.35 -9.16
N GLN A 61 15.72 -8.27 -7.99
CA GLN A 61 15.36 -9.08 -6.83
C GLN A 61 14.34 -8.37 -5.94
N LYS A 62 13.20 -9.02 -5.68
CA LYS A 62 12.25 -8.58 -4.64
C LYS A 62 12.83 -8.88 -3.25
N VAL A 63 12.98 -7.84 -2.43
CA VAL A 63 13.54 -7.93 -1.06
C VAL A 63 12.47 -7.85 0.02
N ALA A 64 11.30 -7.29 -0.31
CA ALA A 64 10.09 -7.34 0.49
C ALA A 64 8.85 -7.28 -0.40
N ARG A 65 7.74 -7.82 0.09
CA ARG A 65 6.42 -7.67 -0.53
C ARG A 65 5.36 -7.44 0.54
N ALA A 66 4.27 -6.78 0.17
CA ALA A 66 3.12 -6.59 1.02
C ALA A 66 1.82 -6.78 0.24
N THR A 67 0.80 -7.22 0.96
CA THR A 67 -0.61 -7.12 0.56
C THR A 67 -1.32 -6.27 1.59
N ALA A 68 -2.30 -5.49 1.15
CA ALA A 68 -3.04 -4.62 2.03
C ALA A 68 -4.51 -4.50 1.62
N LYS A 69 -5.33 -4.14 2.61
CA LYS A 69 -6.72 -3.74 2.42
C LYS A 69 -6.87 -2.30 2.83
N PHE A 70 -7.50 -1.50 1.97
CA PHE A 70 -7.84 -0.12 2.24
C PHE A 70 -9.35 0.04 2.23
N ILE A 71 -9.90 0.84 3.14
CA ILE A 71 -11.33 1.09 3.27
C ILE A 71 -11.63 2.57 3.08
N VAL A 72 -12.66 2.89 2.29
CA VAL A 72 -13.17 4.26 2.24
C VAL A 72 -13.94 4.52 3.52
N PRO A 73 -13.57 5.55 4.32
CA PRO A 73 -14.32 5.88 5.52
C PRO A 73 -15.76 6.27 5.15
N SER A 74 -16.73 5.78 5.91
CA SER A 74 -18.11 6.24 5.84
C SER A 74 -18.19 7.72 6.25
N GLN A 75 -19.17 8.46 5.73
CA GLN A 75 -19.33 9.91 5.98
C GLN A 75 -19.37 10.26 7.49
N ASP A 76 -19.82 9.34 8.35
CA ASP A 76 -19.83 9.52 9.80
C ASP A 76 -18.43 9.59 10.44
N ILE A 77 -17.42 8.97 9.83
CA ILE A 77 -16.03 9.01 10.31
C ILE A 77 -15.34 10.30 9.83
N ALA A 78 -15.72 10.82 8.67
CA ALA A 78 -15.13 12.03 8.09
C ALA A 78 -15.47 13.31 8.91
N LEU A 79 -16.64 13.33 9.57
CA LEU A 79 -17.09 14.47 10.39
C LEU A 79 -16.48 14.50 11.81
N ALA A 80 -15.84 13.42 12.27
CA ALA A 80 -15.23 13.35 13.60
C ALA A 80 -13.87 14.08 13.70
N HIS A 81 -13.36 14.62 12.60
CA HIS A 81 -12.07 15.30 12.51
C HIS A 81 -12.15 16.68 11.81
N GLY A 82 -13.33 17.29 11.76
CA GLY A 82 -13.56 18.66 11.27
C GLY A 82 -13.52 19.70 12.38
#